data_AF-A0A8J7HEQ2-F1
#
_entry.id   AF-A0A8J7HEQ2-F1
#
_cell.length_a   1.000
_cell.length_b   1.000
_cell.length_c   1.000
_cell.angle_alpha   90.00
_cell.angle_beta   90.00
_cell.angle_gamma   90.00
#
_symmetry.space_group_name_H-M   'P 1'
#
loop_
_entity.id
_entity.type
_entity.pdbx_description
1 polymer ?
#
loop_
_entity_poly.entity_id
_entity_poly.type
_entity_poly.pdbx_seq_one_letter_code
_entity_poly.pdbx_strand_id
1 'polypeptide(L)'
;MNEPSRITIANSSSIIGFEKSGGGGWPIWDRYLTIENKRAYHIGNVCGTCAFFFERLEGESCSISAAAIAERLNNGTNIADPAFTSILGQILPTGVYYINFSTVLPRLIEPGDRYDYFVQEQVALWGIDASPPHHPRVSYYRSHSPALGKHRQLFEFVIPMFPTTKLDQQRVIHYQDEIAHGRQPTAFTISVLDIKQPAVWEGNPEITEHWCLAHYLLDGHHKIYAASQTKEPLNLVSFLTVDASLASEEEIKVALACLTSG
;
A
#
# COMPACT_ATOMS: atom_id res chain seq x y z
N MET A 1 6.77 -6.34 -23.02
CA MET A 1 6.36 -5.67 -21.77
C MET A 1 7.33 -4.54 -21.54
N ASN A 2 6.86 -3.31 -21.34
CA ASN A 2 7.74 -2.20 -20.98
C ASN A 2 8.23 -2.41 -19.54
N GLU A 3 9.50 -2.17 -19.28
CA GLU A 3 10.02 -2.25 -17.91
C GLU A 3 9.33 -1.18 -17.03
N PRO A 4 8.98 -1.53 -15.78
CA PRO A 4 8.40 -0.57 -14.86
C PRO A 4 9.40 0.54 -14.55
N SER A 5 8.91 1.78 -14.43
CA SER A 5 9.76 2.93 -14.17
C SER A 5 10.43 2.81 -12.80
N ARG A 6 11.72 3.10 -12.72
CA ARG A 6 12.53 2.98 -11.51
C ARG A 6 13.17 4.33 -11.17
N ILE A 7 13.21 4.67 -9.89
CA ILE A 7 13.83 5.90 -9.37
C ILE A 7 14.63 5.62 -8.10
N THR A 8 15.69 6.40 -7.91
CA THR A 8 16.50 6.39 -6.69
C THR A 8 16.40 7.75 -6.01
N ILE A 9 15.99 7.75 -4.74
CA ILE A 9 16.03 8.93 -3.88
C ILE A 9 17.32 8.84 -3.07
N ALA A 10 18.33 9.64 -3.43
CA ALA A 10 19.64 9.62 -2.75
C ALA A 10 19.68 10.49 -1.49
N ASN A 11 18.94 11.61 -1.49
CA ASN A 11 18.84 12.53 -0.37
C ASN A 11 17.36 12.81 -0.12
N SER A 12 16.96 12.76 1.15
CA SER A 12 15.57 12.94 1.55
C SER A 12 15.45 13.84 2.77
N SER A 13 14.44 14.71 2.75
CA SER A 13 13.94 15.44 3.90
C SER A 13 12.55 14.95 4.30
N SER A 14 12.16 13.76 3.84
CA SER A 14 10.86 13.19 4.13
C SER A 14 10.69 12.95 5.62
N ILE A 15 9.50 13.25 6.12
CA ILE A 15 9.06 12.84 7.46
C ILE A 15 8.67 11.36 7.49
N ILE A 16 8.51 10.71 6.35
CA ILE A 16 8.22 9.28 6.24
C ILE A 16 9.52 8.49 6.27
N GLY A 17 9.54 7.42 7.04
CA GLY A 17 10.67 6.49 7.09
C GLY A 17 10.23 5.04 7.25
N PHE A 18 11.22 4.15 7.20
CA PHE A 18 11.06 2.74 7.57
C PHE A 18 12.01 2.42 8.71
N GLU A 19 11.52 1.64 9.67
CA GLU A 19 12.31 1.16 10.80
C GLU A 19 12.19 -0.36 10.87
N LYS A 20 13.27 -1.02 11.29
CA LYS A 20 13.26 -2.44 11.63
C LYS A 20 13.66 -2.58 13.09
N SER A 21 12.97 -3.42 13.85
CA SER A 21 13.41 -3.77 15.20
C SER A 21 13.32 -5.27 15.44
N GLY A 22 14.01 -5.73 16.47
CA GLY A 22 13.98 -7.11 16.91
C GLY A 22 14.29 -7.20 18.40
N GLY A 23 14.45 -8.42 18.89
CA GLY A 23 14.73 -8.69 20.30
C GLY A 23 15.22 -10.12 20.51
N GLY A 24 15.90 -10.35 21.64
CA GLY A 24 16.43 -11.66 21.99
C GLY A 24 17.37 -12.22 20.92
N GLY A 25 17.06 -13.42 20.41
CA GLY A 25 17.84 -14.10 19.36
C GLY A 25 17.62 -13.58 17.93
N TRP A 26 16.72 -12.62 17.72
CA TRP A 26 16.37 -12.09 16.39
C TRP A 26 16.61 -10.58 16.35
N PRO A 27 17.78 -10.11 15.86
CA PRO A 27 18.11 -8.68 15.81
C PRO A 27 17.15 -7.86 14.95
N ILE A 28 16.51 -8.50 13.97
CA ILE A 28 15.50 -7.91 13.09
C ILE A 28 14.34 -8.89 13.01
N TRP A 29 13.15 -8.45 13.39
CA TRP A 29 11.92 -9.22 13.32
C TRP A 29 10.78 -8.39 12.76
N ASP A 30 10.46 -7.27 13.40
CA ASP A 30 9.36 -6.39 13.07
C ASP A 30 9.81 -5.26 12.13
N ARG A 31 8.88 -4.82 11.28
CA ARG A 31 9.06 -3.69 10.38
C ARG A 31 8.00 -2.63 10.66
N TYR A 32 8.39 -1.36 10.57
CA TYR A 32 7.50 -0.23 10.80
C TYR A 32 7.61 0.80 9.71
N LEU A 33 6.49 1.46 9.42
CA LEU A 33 6.47 2.74 8.74
C LEU A 33 6.44 3.83 9.80
N THR A 34 7.31 4.83 9.67
CA THR A 34 7.43 5.95 10.61
C THR A 34 6.98 7.26 9.99
N ILE A 35 6.48 8.16 10.83
CA ILE A 35 6.17 9.56 10.52
C ILE A 35 6.87 10.40 11.59
N GLU A 36 7.72 11.34 11.17
CA GLU A 36 8.53 12.17 12.08
C GLU A 36 9.31 11.33 13.10
N ASN A 37 9.88 10.20 12.64
CA ASN A 37 10.60 9.21 13.44
C ASN A 37 9.77 8.51 14.54
N LYS A 38 8.43 8.64 14.51
CA LYS A 38 7.51 7.87 15.35
C LYS A 38 6.87 6.75 14.54
N ARG A 39 6.76 5.55 15.10
CA ARG A 39 6.13 4.40 14.44
C ARG A 39 4.64 4.67 14.24
N ALA A 40 4.21 4.76 12.99
CA ALA A 40 2.81 5.00 12.62
C ALA A 40 2.08 3.70 12.28
N TYR A 41 2.79 2.77 11.64
CA TYR A 41 2.27 1.44 11.34
C TYR A 41 3.30 0.37 11.69
N HIS A 42 2.82 -0.73 12.26
CA HIS A 42 3.50 -2.02 12.20
C HIS A 42 3.13 -2.64 10.84
N ILE A 43 4.10 -2.86 9.97
CA ILE A 43 3.87 -3.28 8.58
C ILE A 43 4.22 -4.75 8.33
N GLY A 44 4.19 -5.55 9.40
CA GLY A 44 4.52 -6.97 9.35
C GLY A 44 5.91 -7.28 9.90
N ASN A 45 6.26 -8.56 9.82
CA ASN A 45 7.57 -9.08 10.19
C ASN A 45 8.34 -9.56 8.95
N VAL A 46 9.62 -9.95 9.14
CA VAL A 46 10.50 -10.49 8.09
C VAL A 46 10.29 -11.97 7.77
N CYS A 47 9.46 -12.68 8.54
CA CYS A 47 9.23 -14.11 8.34
C CYS A 47 8.35 -14.36 7.11
N GLY A 48 8.85 -15.10 6.13
CA GLY A 48 8.09 -15.48 4.93
C GLY A 48 6.94 -16.45 5.20
N THR A 49 6.92 -17.10 6.38
CA THR A 49 5.90 -18.12 6.70
C THR A 49 4.81 -17.69 7.66
N CYS A 50 5.02 -16.57 8.37
CA CYS A 50 3.98 -15.92 9.14
C CYS A 50 2.96 -15.25 8.22
N ALA A 51 1.72 -15.13 8.67
CA ALA A 51 0.69 -14.40 7.93
C ALA A 51 1.08 -12.93 7.72
N PHE A 52 0.63 -12.36 6.60
CA PHE A 52 0.75 -10.93 6.33
C PHE A 52 -0.09 -10.13 7.31
N PHE A 53 0.41 -8.99 7.78
CA PHE A 53 -0.41 -8.05 8.55
C PHE A 53 0.12 -6.63 8.44
N PHE A 54 -0.79 -5.70 8.74
CA PHE A 54 -0.44 -4.35 9.12
C PHE A 54 -1.31 -3.94 10.30
N GLU A 55 -0.81 -3.05 11.14
CA GLU A 55 -1.55 -2.53 12.27
C GLU A 55 -1.22 -1.04 12.44
N ARG A 56 -2.27 -0.22 12.51
CA ARG A 56 -2.13 1.18 12.84
C ARG A 56 -1.74 1.31 14.32
N LEU A 57 -0.65 2.02 14.57
CA LEU A 57 -0.18 2.30 15.93
C LEU A 57 -0.74 3.63 16.43
N GLU A 58 -0.79 3.78 17.75
CA GLU A 58 -1.23 5.03 18.37
C GLU A 58 -0.24 6.16 18.04
N GLY A 59 -0.76 7.28 17.52
CA GLY A 59 0.06 8.40 17.07
C GLY A 59 -0.77 9.44 16.31
N GLU A 60 -0.18 10.63 16.13
CA GLU A 60 -0.83 11.71 15.38
C GLU A 60 -1.08 11.29 13.93
N SER A 61 -2.22 11.72 13.40
CA SER A 61 -2.60 11.47 12.01
C SER A 61 -1.97 12.54 11.14
N CYS A 62 -1.09 12.18 10.20
CA CYS A 62 -0.47 13.13 9.28
C CYS A 62 -0.94 12.86 7.85
N SER A 63 -1.24 13.94 7.12
CA SER A 63 -1.42 13.92 5.66
C SER A 63 -0.31 14.73 5.03
N ILE A 64 0.37 14.18 4.02
CA ILE A 64 1.39 14.92 3.28
C ILE A 64 0.74 15.46 2.02
N SER A 65 0.74 16.78 1.86
CA SER A 65 0.25 17.38 0.62
C SER A 65 1.21 17.06 -0.52
N ALA A 66 0.80 16.16 -1.42
CA ALA A 66 1.55 15.79 -2.63
C ALA A 66 1.05 16.53 -3.88
N ALA A 67 0.35 17.66 -3.72
CA ALA A 67 -0.30 18.37 -4.83
C ALA A 67 0.67 18.74 -5.97
N ALA A 68 1.89 19.18 -5.64
CA ALA A 68 2.92 19.51 -6.63
C ALA A 68 3.43 18.27 -7.41
N ILE A 69 3.39 17.08 -6.81
CA ILE A 69 3.69 15.81 -7.52
C ILE A 69 2.52 15.46 -8.44
N ALA A 70 1.29 15.58 -7.94
CA ALA A 70 0.06 15.32 -8.70
C ALA A 70 0.02 16.10 -10.00
N GLU A 71 0.25 17.40 -9.92
CA GLU A 71 0.24 18.30 -11.07
C GLU A 71 1.35 17.94 -12.08
N ARG A 72 2.58 17.70 -11.60
CA ARG A 72 3.69 17.31 -12.47
C ARG A 72 3.44 16.00 -13.20
N LEU A 73 2.96 14.97 -12.50
CA LEU A 73 2.68 13.67 -13.12
C LEU A 73 1.55 13.74 -14.14
N ASN A 74 0.48 14.49 -13.83
CA ASN A 74 -0.66 14.67 -14.76
C ASN A 74 -0.27 15.43 -16.04
N ASN A 75 0.74 16.30 -15.99
CA ASN A 75 1.21 17.08 -17.13
C ASN A 75 2.26 16.36 -18.00
N GLY A 76 2.55 15.08 -17.72
CA GLY A 76 3.57 14.30 -18.44
C GLY A 76 4.98 14.71 -18.04
N THR A 77 5.46 14.18 -16.90
CA THR A 77 6.81 14.46 -16.41
C THR A 77 7.78 13.34 -16.80
N ASN A 78 8.99 13.73 -17.21
CA ASN A 78 10.11 12.81 -17.31
C ASN A 78 10.58 12.43 -15.90
N ILE A 79 10.41 11.16 -15.51
CA ILE A 79 10.80 10.64 -14.19
C ILE A 79 12.31 10.83 -13.91
N ALA A 80 13.13 10.91 -14.96
CA ALA A 80 14.56 11.19 -14.85
C ALA A 80 14.89 12.69 -14.63
N ASP A 81 13.89 13.58 -14.60
CA ASP A 81 14.09 15.00 -14.30
C ASP A 81 14.62 15.17 -12.87
N PRO A 82 15.81 15.78 -12.68
CA PRO A 82 16.34 16.08 -11.36
C PRO A 82 15.40 16.91 -10.49
N ALA A 83 14.60 17.81 -11.09
CA ALA A 83 13.63 18.61 -10.36
C ALA A 83 12.48 17.76 -9.83
N PHE A 84 12.06 16.73 -10.57
CA PHE A 84 11.06 15.77 -10.10
C PHE A 84 11.60 14.90 -8.95
N THR A 85 12.82 14.36 -9.12
CA THR A 85 13.50 13.58 -8.07
C THR A 85 13.68 14.40 -6.79
N SER A 86 13.99 15.69 -6.90
CA SER A 86 14.14 16.59 -5.75
C SER A 86 12.83 16.81 -4.99
N ILE A 87 11.70 16.93 -5.69
CA ILE A 87 10.38 17.03 -5.05
C ILE A 87 10.01 15.71 -4.37
N LEU A 88 10.30 14.57 -5.02
CA LEU A 88 10.08 13.26 -4.41
C LEU A 88 10.93 13.06 -3.15
N GLY A 89 12.16 13.57 -3.11
CA GLY A 89 13.00 13.56 -1.92
C GLY A 89 12.42 14.31 -0.72
N GLN A 90 11.42 15.19 -0.92
CA GLN A 90 10.72 15.84 0.20
C GLN A 90 9.62 14.97 0.80
N ILE A 91 9.20 13.91 0.11
CA ILE A 91 8.01 13.11 0.44
C ILE A 91 8.37 11.64 0.67
N LEU A 92 9.32 11.09 -0.07
CA LEU A 92 9.79 9.70 0.04
C LEU A 92 11.10 9.64 0.81
N PRO A 93 11.30 8.64 1.69
CA PRO A 93 12.59 8.39 2.30
C PRO A 93 13.66 8.04 1.25
N THR A 94 14.93 8.13 1.64
CA THR A 94 16.03 7.62 0.82
C THR A 94 15.80 6.14 0.49
N GLY A 95 16.04 5.75 -0.76
CA GLY A 95 15.87 4.37 -1.21
C GLY A 95 15.62 4.24 -2.70
N VAL A 96 15.43 2.99 -3.13
CA VAL A 96 15.06 2.64 -4.50
C VAL A 96 13.57 2.33 -4.57
N TYR A 97 12.91 2.87 -5.61
CA TYR A 97 11.48 2.69 -5.83
C TYR A 97 11.17 2.30 -7.27
N TYR A 98 10.21 1.41 -7.44
CA TYR A 98 9.47 1.27 -8.69
C TYR A 98 8.22 2.14 -8.63
N ILE A 99 7.98 2.88 -9.71
CA ILE A 99 6.81 3.75 -9.86
C ILE A 99 5.76 3.00 -10.67
N ASN A 100 4.58 2.85 -10.08
CA ASN A 100 3.43 2.25 -10.72
C ASN A 100 2.29 3.27 -10.86
N PHE A 101 1.72 3.34 -12.06
CA PHE A 101 0.50 4.09 -12.35
C PHE A 101 -0.59 3.07 -12.61
N SER A 102 -1.59 3.05 -11.76
CA SER A 102 -2.71 2.10 -11.86
C SER A 102 -4.03 2.81 -11.69
N THR A 103 -5.08 2.22 -12.24
CA THR A 103 -6.45 2.60 -11.91
C THR A 103 -6.96 1.60 -10.89
N VAL A 104 -7.51 2.08 -9.78
CA VAL A 104 -8.06 1.22 -8.72
C VAL A 104 -9.54 1.52 -8.53
N LEU A 105 -10.32 0.48 -8.24
CA LEU A 105 -11.72 0.61 -7.83
C LEU A 105 -11.81 0.36 -6.32
N PRO A 106 -11.72 1.42 -5.49
CA PRO A 106 -11.50 1.27 -4.06
C PRO A 106 -12.78 0.82 -3.37
N ARG A 107 -12.67 -0.26 -2.60
CA ARG A 107 -13.73 -0.71 -1.73
C ARG A 107 -13.33 -0.53 -0.28
N LEU A 108 -13.99 0.37 0.44
CA LEU A 108 -13.74 0.57 1.87
C LEU A 108 -14.16 -0.68 2.65
N ILE A 109 -13.25 -1.20 3.46
CA ILE A 109 -13.40 -2.37 4.32
C ILE A 109 -13.21 -1.92 5.77
N GLU A 110 -14.22 -2.23 6.60
CA GLU A 110 -14.10 -2.11 8.05
C GLU A 110 -13.48 -3.38 8.64
N PRO A 111 -12.62 -3.27 9.67
CA PRO A 111 -12.05 -4.45 10.33
C PRO A 111 -13.15 -5.40 10.82
N GLY A 112 -13.04 -6.68 10.49
CA GLY A 112 -14.04 -7.70 10.80
C GLY A 112 -15.22 -7.80 9.82
N ASP A 113 -15.28 -6.97 8.78
CA ASP A 113 -16.29 -7.10 7.73
C ASP A 113 -16.12 -8.41 6.94
N ARG A 114 -17.19 -8.91 6.32
CA ARG A 114 -17.17 -10.15 5.52
C ARG A 114 -16.24 -10.13 4.30
N TYR A 115 -15.73 -8.95 3.90
CA TYR A 115 -14.75 -8.79 2.83
C TYR A 115 -13.35 -8.43 3.35
N ASP A 116 -13.15 -8.46 4.67
CA ASP A 116 -11.86 -8.24 5.30
C ASP A 116 -10.91 -9.42 5.08
N TYR A 117 -9.75 -9.13 4.50
CA TYR A 117 -8.67 -10.08 4.29
C TYR A 117 -8.28 -10.83 5.56
N PHE A 118 -8.30 -10.13 6.70
CA PHE A 118 -7.87 -10.69 7.98
C PHE A 118 -8.86 -11.70 8.56
N VAL A 119 -10.11 -11.74 8.08
CA VAL A 119 -11.12 -12.72 8.52
C VAL A 119 -11.50 -13.74 7.46
N GLN A 120 -11.19 -13.46 6.19
CA GLN A 120 -11.46 -14.34 5.06
C GLN A 120 -10.17 -15.04 4.62
N GLU A 121 -9.39 -14.40 3.73
CA GLU A 121 -8.29 -15.07 3.05
C GLU A 121 -7.14 -15.46 3.97
N GLN A 122 -6.81 -14.64 4.98
CA GLN A 122 -5.82 -15.02 5.97
C GLN A 122 -6.23 -16.24 6.80
N VAL A 123 -7.47 -16.23 7.31
CA VAL A 123 -7.99 -17.33 8.13
C VAL A 123 -8.15 -18.60 7.31
N ALA A 124 -8.54 -18.49 6.04
CA ALA A 124 -8.65 -19.63 5.15
C ALA A 124 -7.30 -20.35 5.03
N LEU A 125 -6.18 -19.62 4.88
CA LEU A 125 -4.87 -20.21 4.63
C LEU A 125 -4.09 -20.58 5.91
N TRP A 126 -4.13 -19.76 6.95
CA TRP A 126 -3.37 -20.00 8.18
C TRP A 126 -4.22 -20.56 9.34
N GLY A 127 -5.54 -20.60 9.21
CA GLY A 127 -6.44 -20.96 10.31
C GLY A 127 -6.57 -19.86 11.37
N ILE A 128 -7.43 -20.09 12.35
CA ILE A 128 -7.75 -19.12 13.42
C ILE A 128 -6.63 -19.07 14.49
N ASP A 129 -5.89 -20.17 14.66
CA ASP A 129 -4.97 -20.37 15.79
C ASP A 129 -3.50 -20.01 15.48
N ALA A 130 -3.13 -19.75 14.22
CA ALA A 130 -1.72 -19.62 13.80
C ALA A 130 -1.05 -18.28 14.16
N SER A 131 -1.80 -17.31 14.66
CA SER A 131 -1.37 -16.03 15.22
C SER A 131 -2.65 -15.39 15.78
N PRO A 132 -2.65 -14.62 16.89
CA PRO A 132 -3.87 -13.91 17.29
C PRO A 132 -4.38 -13.10 16.08
N PRO A 133 -5.70 -13.12 15.80
CA PRO A 133 -6.25 -12.47 14.62
C PRO A 133 -5.76 -11.03 14.54
N HIS A 134 -4.98 -10.73 13.50
CA HIS A 134 -4.38 -9.42 13.34
C HIS A 134 -5.49 -8.41 13.09
N HIS A 135 -5.64 -7.45 14.00
CA HIS A 135 -6.62 -6.39 13.86
C HIS A 135 -5.92 -5.17 13.26
N PRO A 136 -6.26 -4.72 12.04
CA PRO A 136 -5.55 -3.62 11.39
C PRO A 136 -5.68 -2.27 12.11
N ARG A 137 -6.66 -2.13 13.01
CA ARG A 137 -6.97 -0.91 13.79
C ARG A 137 -7.24 0.32 12.93
N VAL A 138 -7.54 0.09 11.65
CA VAL A 138 -7.90 1.12 10.68
C VAL A 138 -8.73 0.45 9.58
N SER A 139 -9.77 1.13 9.12
CA SER A 139 -10.46 0.78 7.88
C SER A 139 -9.49 1.00 6.72
N TYR A 140 -9.53 0.12 5.73
CA TYR A 140 -8.63 0.17 4.58
C TYR A 140 -9.41 -0.11 3.31
N TYR A 141 -8.83 0.18 2.15
CA TYR A 141 -9.47 -0.12 0.88
C TYR A 141 -8.89 -1.41 0.31
N ARG A 142 -9.76 -2.28 -0.17
CA ARG A 142 -9.39 -3.36 -1.09
C ARG A 142 -9.61 -2.90 -2.52
N SER A 143 -8.79 -3.42 -3.41
CA SER A 143 -8.88 -3.18 -4.85
C SER A 143 -8.67 -4.51 -5.58
N HIS A 144 -7.84 -4.56 -6.61
CA HIS A 144 -7.57 -5.73 -7.44
C HIS A 144 -7.09 -6.90 -6.59
N SER A 145 -7.50 -8.12 -6.97
CA SER A 145 -6.94 -9.33 -6.38
C SER A 145 -6.70 -10.42 -7.43
N PRO A 146 -5.86 -10.15 -8.45
CA PRO A 146 -5.66 -11.06 -9.57
C PRO A 146 -4.87 -12.31 -9.16
N ALA A 147 -5.19 -13.44 -9.80
CA ALA A 147 -4.35 -14.62 -9.73
C ALA A 147 -3.02 -14.37 -10.48
N LEU A 148 -1.90 -14.79 -9.88
CA LEU A 148 -0.55 -14.66 -10.46
C LEU A 148 -0.04 -15.97 -11.06
N GLY A 149 -0.92 -16.94 -11.22
CA GLY A 149 -0.62 -18.31 -11.64
C GLY A 149 -1.22 -19.32 -10.69
N LYS A 150 -0.67 -20.55 -10.69
CA LYS A 150 -1.14 -21.62 -9.81
C LYS A 150 -0.79 -21.30 -8.35
N HIS A 151 -1.79 -21.37 -7.47
CA HIS A 151 -1.64 -21.21 -6.02
C HIS A 151 -1.21 -19.83 -5.53
N ARG A 152 -1.13 -18.82 -6.41
CA ARG A 152 -0.62 -17.48 -6.10
C ARG A 152 -1.67 -16.43 -6.40
N GLN A 153 -1.86 -15.50 -5.48
CA GLN A 153 -2.78 -14.40 -5.66
C GLN A 153 -2.18 -13.10 -5.12
N LEU A 154 -2.33 -12.04 -5.91
CA LEU A 154 -2.03 -10.68 -5.46
C LEU A 154 -3.23 -10.18 -4.66
N PHE A 155 -2.97 -9.57 -3.50
CA PHE A 155 -3.95 -8.87 -2.69
C PHE A 155 -3.50 -7.41 -2.57
N GLU A 156 -4.28 -6.50 -3.16
CA GLU A 156 -3.99 -5.07 -3.16
C GLU A 156 -4.74 -4.35 -2.02
N PHE A 157 -3.98 -3.64 -1.18
CA PHE A 157 -4.48 -2.89 -0.04
C PHE A 157 -4.12 -1.41 -0.18
N VAL A 158 -5.06 -0.49 0.04
CA VAL A 158 -4.76 0.94 0.22
C VAL A 158 -5.09 1.35 1.65
N ILE A 159 -4.07 1.74 2.40
CA ILE A 159 -4.09 1.90 3.85
C ILE A 159 -3.99 3.40 4.19
N PRO A 160 -5.06 4.01 4.74
CA PRO A 160 -5.09 5.45 5.03
C PRO A 160 -4.14 5.87 6.15
N MET A 161 -3.24 6.83 5.91
CA MET A 161 -2.49 7.50 7.00
C MET A 161 -3.38 8.34 7.92
N PHE A 162 -4.55 8.73 7.44
CA PHE A 162 -5.49 9.60 8.13
C PHE A 162 -6.87 8.91 8.19
N PRO A 163 -7.50 8.80 9.37
CA PRO A 163 -8.77 8.10 9.52
C PRO A 163 -9.88 8.82 8.76
N THR A 164 -10.81 8.05 8.18
CA THR A 164 -11.95 8.55 7.38
C THR A 164 -12.85 9.48 8.20
N THR A 165 -12.99 9.24 9.51
CA THR A 165 -13.80 10.06 10.44
C THR A 165 -13.31 11.49 10.60
N LYS A 166 -12.06 11.78 10.23
CA LYS A 166 -11.49 13.13 10.30
C LYS A 166 -11.54 13.86 8.95
N LEU A 167 -12.07 13.24 7.89
CA LEU A 167 -12.14 13.86 6.57
C LEU A 167 -13.14 15.01 6.55
N ASP A 168 -12.69 16.15 6.05
CA ASP A 168 -13.54 17.28 5.68
C ASP A 168 -14.59 16.87 4.64
N GLN A 169 -15.86 16.89 5.04
CA GLN A 169 -16.99 16.48 4.22
C GLN A 169 -17.20 17.38 3.00
N GLN A 170 -16.90 18.68 3.08
CA GLN A 170 -17.03 19.56 1.91
C GLN A 170 -16.04 19.17 0.81
N ARG A 171 -14.83 18.76 1.21
CA ARG A 171 -13.82 18.24 0.27
C ARG A 171 -14.21 16.89 -0.30
N VAL A 172 -14.86 16.02 0.46
CA VAL A 172 -15.39 14.75 -0.05
C VAL A 172 -16.45 15.02 -1.13
N ILE A 173 -17.45 15.87 -0.82
CA ILE A 173 -18.52 16.24 -1.77
C ILE A 173 -17.92 16.84 -3.05
N HIS A 174 -16.97 17.76 -2.92
CA HIS A 174 -16.27 18.33 -4.07
C HIS A 174 -15.66 17.26 -4.98
N TYR A 175 -14.97 16.25 -4.42
CA TYR A 175 -14.41 15.18 -5.23
C TYR A 175 -15.46 14.21 -5.80
N GLN A 176 -16.59 14.01 -5.11
CA GLN A 176 -17.72 13.26 -5.67
C GLN A 176 -18.27 13.98 -6.91
N ASP A 177 -18.42 15.30 -6.85
CA ASP A 177 -18.86 16.12 -7.98
C ASP A 177 -17.85 16.07 -9.14
N GLU A 178 -16.55 16.22 -8.87
CA GLU A 178 -15.51 16.11 -9.92
C GLU A 178 -15.59 14.74 -10.62
N ILE A 179 -15.72 13.65 -9.85
CA ILE A 179 -15.86 12.29 -10.37
C ILE A 179 -17.12 12.17 -11.23
N ALA A 180 -18.26 12.69 -10.77
CA ALA A 180 -19.51 12.67 -11.53
C ALA A 180 -19.41 13.43 -12.88
N HIS A 181 -18.52 14.41 -12.98
CA HIS A 181 -18.23 15.15 -14.23
C HIS A 181 -17.12 14.52 -15.07
N GLY A 182 -16.77 13.25 -14.82
CA GLY A 182 -15.83 12.47 -15.61
C GLY A 182 -14.35 12.75 -15.30
N ARG A 183 -14.04 13.45 -14.21
CA ARG A 183 -12.66 13.53 -13.71
C ARG A 183 -12.29 12.24 -12.99
N GLN A 184 -11.04 11.82 -13.12
CA GLN A 184 -10.49 10.69 -12.38
C GLN A 184 -9.36 11.20 -11.47
N PRO A 185 -9.66 11.52 -10.20
CA PRO A 185 -8.68 12.05 -9.26
C PRO A 185 -7.50 11.09 -9.04
N THR A 186 -6.36 11.65 -8.66
CA THR A 186 -5.13 10.86 -8.40
C THR A 186 -4.75 10.89 -6.93
N ALA A 187 -4.47 9.71 -6.37
CA ALA A 187 -3.94 9.49 -5.03
C ALA A 187 -2.48 9.02 -5.05
N PHE A 188 -1.76 9.27 -3.95
CA PHE A 188 -0.32 9.02 -3.82
C PHE A 188 -0.01 8.08 -2.67
N THR A 189 0.79 7.05 -2.93
CA THR A 189 1.14 6.05 -1.93
C THR A 189 2.63 5.74 -1.94
N ILE A 190 3.16 5.43 -0.75
CA ILE A 190 4.38 4.62 -0.62
C ILE A 190 3.96 3.18 -0.40
N SER A 191 4.68 2.20 -0.93
CA SER A 191 4.16 0.83 -0.98
C SER A 191 5.22 -0.20 -0.70
N VAL A 192 4.81 -1.33 -0.12
CA VAL A 192 5.65 -2.51 0.15
C VAL A 192 4.96 -3.75 -0.41
N LEU A 193 5.77 -4.70 -0.90
CA LEU A 193 5.30 -6.00 -1.34
C LEU A 193 5.86 -7.09 -0.43
N ASP A 194 4.93 -7.84 0.15
CA ASP A 194 5.21 -8.98 1.01
C ASP A 194 4.70 -10.26 0.36
N ILE A 195 5.55 -11.28 0.26
CA ILE A 195 5.15 -12.61 -0.22
C ILE A 195 5.15 -13.55 0.98
N LYS A 196 3.98 -14.11 1.30
CA LYS A 196 3.76 -14.97 2.47
C LYS A 196 3.13 -16.31 2.05
N GLN A 197 3.61 -17.40 2.63
CA GLN A 197 3.06 -18.75 2.44
C GLN A 197 3.20 -19.56 3.73
N PRO A 198 2.26 -20.45 4.11
CA PRO A 198 2.36 -21.15 5.39
C PRO A 198 3.57 -22.10 5.41
N ALA A 199 4.15 -22.31 6.60
CA ALA A 199 5.26 -23.26 6.77
C ALA A 199 4.85 -24.71 6.48
N VAL A 200 3.58 -25.04 6.72
CA VAL A 200 2.96 -26.34 6.47
C VAL A 200 1.62 -26.09 5.82
N TRP A 201 1.27 -26.87 4.80
CA TRP A 201 0.00 -26.76 4.09
C TRP A 201 -0.70 -28.11 4.04
N GLU A 202 -1.98 -28.13 4.44
CA GLU A 202 -2.77 -29.36 4.61
C GLU A 202 -3.65 -29.67 3.37
N GLY A 203 -3.42 -28.99 2.24
CA GLY A 203 -4.11 -29.27 0.98
C GLY A 203 -5.33 -28.38 0.68
N ASN A 204 -5.66 -27.44 1.57
CA ASN A 204 -6.71 -26.44 1.39
C ASN A 204 -6.30 -25.14 2.12
N PRO A 205 -6.50 -23.94 1.56
CA PRO A 205 -7.06 -23.57 0.25
C PRO A 205 -6.09 -23.75 -0.91
N GLU A 206 -6.61 -23.70 -2.15
CA GLU A 206 -5.79 -23.79 -3.36
C GLU A 206 -4.76 -22.65 -3.45
N ILE A 207 -5.12 -21.45 -3.01
CA ILE A 207 -4.18 -20.31 -2.98
C ILE A 207 -3.34 -20.44 -1.71
N THR A 208 -2.05 -20.70 -1.88
CA THR A 208 -1.10 -20.94 -0.78
C THR A 208 -0.05 -19.85 -0.63
N GLU A 209 0.08 -18.98 -1.63
CA GLU A 209 1.05 -17.90 -1.63
C GLU A 209 0.34 -16.57 -1.85
N HIS A 210 0.36 -15.73 -0.81
CA HIS A 210 -0.26 -14.43 -0.79
C HIS A 210 0.77 -13.36 -1.09
N TRP A 211 0.61 -12.69 -2.23
CA TRP A 211 1.38 -11.51 -2.60
C TRP A 211 0.63 -10.28 -2.11
N CYS A 212 1.02 -9.75 -0.96
CA CYS A 212 0.33 -8.67 -0.28
C CYS A 212 0.99 -7.34 -0.66
N LEU A 213 0.35 -6.59 -1.55
CA LEU A 213 0.80 -5.26 -1.97
C LEU A 213 0.09 -4.20 -1.13
N ALA A 214 0.82 -3.63 -0.18
CA ALA A 214 0.31 -2.65 0.75
C ALA A 214 0.69 -1.23 0.33
N HIS A 215 -0.30 -0.44 -0.06
CA HIS A 215 -0.17 0.96 -0.44
C HIS A 215 -0.55 1.88 0.72
N TYR A 216 0.43 2.51 1.33
CA TYR A 216 0.25 3.48 2.40
C TYR A 216 -0.04 4.88 1.83
N LEU A 217 -1.25 5.38 2.06
CA LEU A 217 -1.79 6.60 1.44
C LEU A 217 -1.20 7.87 2.05
N LEU A 218 -0.37 8.55 1.27
CA LEU A 218 0.30 9.81 1.62
C LEU A 218 -0.58 11.04 1.32
N ASP A 219 -1.21 11.05 0.14
CA ASP A 219 -2.19 12.07 -0.30
C ASP A 219 -3.38 11.41 -1.00
N GLY A 220 -4.53 12.06 -0.90
CA GLY A 220 -5.74 11.65 -1.63
C GLY A 220 -6.77 10.97 -0.76
N HIS A 221 -6.72 11.10 0.57
CA HIS A 221 -7.69 10.50 1.50
C HIS A 221 -9.13 10.89 1.18
N HIS A 222 -9.41 12.17 0.89
CA HIS A 222 -10.73 12.61 0.45
C HIS A 222 -11.13 12.04 -0.92
N LYS A 223 -10.17 11.94 -1.84
CA LYS A 223 -10.39 11.47 -3.22
C LYS A 223 -10.77 9.99 -3.24
N ILE A 224 -9.98 9.13 -2.59
CA ILE A 224 -10.25 7.69 -2.52
C ILE A 224 -11.51 7.39 -1.72
N TYR A 225 -11.78 8.17 -0.67
CA TYR A 225 -13.03 8.04 0.08
C TYR A 225 -14.23 8.40 -0.81
N ALA A 226 -14.19 9.53 -1.51
CA ALA A 226 -15.22 9.92 -2.47
C ALA A 226 -15.44 8.84 -3.54
N ALA A 227 -14.37 8.36 -4.18
CA ALA A 227 -14.41 7.28 -5.18
C ALA A 227 -15.02 5.98 -4.62
N SER A 228 -14.72 5.62 -3.38
CA SER A 228 -15.32 4.44 -2.73
C SER A 228 -16.82 4.61 -2.47
N GLN A 229 -17.28 5.82 -2.17
CA GLN A 229 -18.70 6.12 -1.95
C GLN A 229 -19.49 6.11 -3.27
N THR A 230 -18.88 6.62 -4.35
CA THR A 230 -19.51 6.66 -5.68
C THR A 230 -19.32 5.36 -6.47
N LYS A 231 -18.46 4.44 -5.99
CA LYS A 231 -18.08 3.19 -6.67
C LYS A 231 -17.46 3.45 -8.04
N GLU A 232 -16.65 4.50 -8.12
CA GLU A 232 -15.95 4.91 -9.33
C GLU A 232 -14.45 4.70 -9.19
N PRO A 233 -13.72 4.49 -10.30
CA PRO A 233 -12.28 4.32 -10.26
C PRO A 233 -11.56 5.61 -9.86
N LEU A 234 -10.35 5.48 -9.30
CA LEU A 234 -9.39 6.57 -9.19
C LEU A 234 -8.02 6.16 -9.72
N ASN A 235 -7.19 7.15 -10.05
CA ASN A 235 -5.79 6.92 -10.35
C ASN A 235 -4.99 6.76 -9.06
N LEU A 236 -4.10 5.77 -9.03
CA LEU A 236 -3.17 5.53 -7.93
C LEU A 236 -1.74 5.56 -8.46
N VAL A 237 -0.94 6.47 -7.89
CA VAL A 237 0.51 6.49 -8.08
C VAL A 237 1.18 5.87 -6.87
N SER A 238 1.84 4.74 -7.10
CA SER A 238 2.50 3.96 -6.07
C SER A 238 4.01 3.99 -6.23
N PHE A 239 4.71 4.39 -5.17
CA PHE A 239 6.16 4.26 -5.02
C PHE A 239 6.48 3.00 -4.22
N LEU A 240 6.67 1.89 -4.93
CA LEU A 240 6.95 0.59 -4.34
C LEU A 240 8.44 0.49 -4.00
N THR A 241 8.74 0.50 -2.70
CA THR A 241 10.11 0.44 -2.18
C THR A 241 10.72 -0.94 -2.36
N VAL A 242 11.99 -0.99 -2.76
CA VAL A 242 12.75 -2.25 -2.84
C VAL A 242 13.21 -2.68 -1.43
N ASP A 243 13.78 -1.76 -0.64
CA ASP A 243 14.49 -2.10 0.60
C ASP A 243 13.58 -2.45 1.80
N ALA A 244 12.35 -1.95 1.79
CA ALA A 244 11.35 -2.24 2.81
C ALA A 244 10.35 -3.35 2.41
N SER A 245 10.37 -3.79 1.15
CA SER A 245 9.64 -4.98 0.70
C SER A 245 10.37 -6.26 1.11
N LEU A 246 9.64 -7.38 1.22
CA LEU A 246 10.25 -8.71 1.33
C LEU A 246 10.39 -9.39 -0.03
N ALA A 247 9.69 -8.91 -1.04
CA ALA A 247 9.83 -9.36 -2.41
C ALA A 247 11.15 -8.88 -3.03
N SER A 248 11.73 -9.75 -3.86
CA SER A 248 12.83 -9.41 -4.76
C SER A 248 12.39 -8.44 -5.87
N GLU A 249 13.36 -7.81 -6.54
CA GLU A 249 13.05 -6.91 -7.67
C GLU A 249 12.31 -7.63 -8.81
N GLU A 250 12.61 -8.91 -9.07
CA GLU A 250 11.92 -9.68 -10.11
C GLU A 250 10.46 -9.96 -9.73
N GLU A 251 10.19 -10.28 -8.47
CA GLU A 251 8.83 -10.43 -7.97
C GLU A 251 8.07 -9.10 -8.00
N ILE A 252 8.73 -7.98 -7.64
CA ILE A 252 8.15 -6.64 -7.80
C ILE A 252 7.73 -6.40 -9.26
N LYS A 253 8.60 -6.69 -10.23
CA LYS A 253 8.27 -6.52 -11.65
C LYS A 253 7.08 -7.37 -12.08
N VAL A 254 6.98 -8.61 -11.61
CA VAL A 254 5.84 -9.50 -11.87
C VAL A 254 4.55 -8.90 -11.30
N ALA A 255 4.56 -8.43 -10.05
CA ALA A 255 3.39 -7.83 -9.43
C ALA A 255 2.91 -6.59 -10.22
N LEU A 256 3.83 -5.72 -10.64
CA LEU A 256 3.52 -4.51 -11.40
C LEU A 256 3.00 -4.81 -12.81
N ALA A 257 3.53 -5.84 -13.47
CA ALA A 257 3.03 -6.28 -14.78
C ALA A 257 1.56 -6.74 -14.71
N CYS A 258 1.16 -7.37 -13.59
CA CYS A 258 -0.22 -7.81 -13.39
C CYS A 258 -1.19 -6.64 -13.12
N LEU A 259 -0.73 -5.54 -12.52
CA LEU A 259 -1.56 -4.36 -12.27
C LEU A 259 -1.77 -3.47 -13.50
N THR A 260 -0.91 -3.60 -14.52
CA THR A 260 -0.98 -2.80 -15.76
C THR A 260 -1.72 -3.51 -16.90
N SER A 261 -2.05 -4.79 -16.71
CA SER A 261 -2.74 -5.63 -17.70
C SER A 261 -4.25 -5.76 -17.45
N GLY A 262 -4.78 -5.03 -16.46
CA GLY A 262 -6.20 -5.01 -16.06
C GLY A 262 -6.97 -3.82 -16.60
#